data_AF-A0A0N1L0Z4-F1
#
_entry.id   AF-A0A0N1L0Z4-F1
#
_cell.length_a   1.000
_cell.length_b   1.000
_cell.length_c   1.000
_cell.angle_alpha   90.00
_cell.angle_beta   90.00
_cell.angle_gamma   90.00
#
_symmetry.space_group_name_H-M   'P 1'
#
loop_
_entity.id
_entity.type
_entity.pdbx_description
1 polymer ?
#
loop_
_entity_poly.entity_id
_entity_poly.type
_entity_poly.pdbx_seq_one_letter_code
_entity_poly.pdbx_strand_id
1 'polypeptide(L)'
;MSTDTHHPLPARLHSLAAMAGLLERLEAAPGKQAAGASAEQYRSVARRVSELLEQAVPDAELQRLLQMAPHTAALYENLRYGLAGLCLQPLDSALKAEMAASAAIARARAAR
;
A
#
# COMPACT_ATOMS: atom_id res chain seq x y z
N MET A 1 -20.79 -27.01 -7.94
CA MET A 1 -21.47 -26.11 -6.97
C MET A 1 -20.38 -25.43 -6.17
N SER A 2 -19.90 -24.28 -6.63
CA SER A 2 -18.85 -23.52 -5.93
C SER A 2 -19.53 -22.65 -4.88
N THR A 3 -19.36 -22.99 -3.60
CA THR A 3 -19.80 -22.17 -2.49
C THR A 3 -18.86 -20.98 -2.36
N ASP A 4 -19.30 -19.85 -2.91
CA ASP A 4 -18.65 -18.55 -2.78
C ASP A 4 -18.63 -18.18 -1.30
N THR A 5 -17.54 -18.52 -0.61
CA THR A 5 -17.41 -18.35 0.83
C THR A 5 -16.87 -16.94 1.05
N HIS A 6 -17.72 -15.92 0.90
CA HIS A 6 -17.40 -14.57 1.33
C HIS A 6 -17.19 -14.57 2.85
N HIS A 7 -15.94 -14.78 3.29
CA HIS A 7 -15.60 -14.67 4.69
C HIS A 7 -15.70 -13.18 5.09
N PRO A 8 -16.62 -12.81 6.00
CA PRO A 8 -16.80 -11.43 6.39
C PRO A 8 -15.52 -10.93 7.06
N LEU A 9 -15.12 -9.70 6.73
CA LEU A 9 -13.95 -9.09 7.34
C LEU A 9 -14.18 -8.98 8.86
N PRO A 10 -13.21 -9.35 9.70
CA PRO A 10 -13.39 -9.29 11.14
C PRO A 10 -13.55 -7.85 11.63
N ALA A 11 -14.34 -7.67 12.70
CA ALA A 11 -14.71 -6.35 13.21
C ALA A 11 -13.52 -5.44 13.54
N ARG A 12 -12.40 -6.02 14.02
CA ARG A 12 -11.16 -5.29 14.31
C ARG A 12 -10.57 -4.57 13.09
N LEU A 13 -10.85 -5.06 11.88
CA LEU A 13 -10.33 -4.50 10.63
C LEU A 13 -11.31 -3.54 9.95
N HIS A 14 -12.55 -3.38 10.43
CA HIS A 14 -13.55 -2.55 9.75
C HIS A 14 -13.10 -1.10 9.58
N SER A 15 -12.57 -0.48 10.64
CA SER A 15 -12.08 0.90 10.56
C SER A 15 -10.91 1.05 9.61
N LEU A 16 -10.00 0.07 9.60
CA LEU A 16 -8.88 0.06 8.66
C LEU A 16 -9.36 -0.14 7.22
N ALA A 17 -10.31 -1.04 6.98
CA ALA A 17 -10.86 -1.28 5.65
C ALA A 17 -11.61 -0.08 5.09
N ALA A 18 -12.38 0.61 5.95
CA ALA A 18 -13.06 1.85 5.56
C ALA A 18 -12.04 2.94 5.17
N MET A 19 -11.00 3.14 5.99
CA MET A 19 -9.96 4.14 5.71
C MET A 19 -9.08 3.75 4.51
N ALA A 20 -8.78 2.47 4.33
CA ALA A 20 -8.10 1.93 3.17
C ALA A 20 -8.89 2.25 1.90
N GLY A 21 -10.19 1.94 1.86
CA GLY A 21 -11.03 2.27 0.72
C GLY A 21 -11.09 3.77 0.39
N LEU A 22 -11.02 4.65 1.40
CA LEU A 22 -10.88 6.09 1.18
C LEU A 22 -9.52 6.45 0.56
N LEU A 23 -8.42 5.89 1.08
CA LEU A 23 -7.09 6.10 0.54
C LEU A 23 -6.99 5.61 -0.91
N GLU A 24 -7.44 4.40 -1.20
CA GLU A 24 -7.43 3.83 -2.56
C GLU A 24 -8.17 4.74 -3.55
N ARG A 25 -9.31 5.31 -3.15
CA ARG A 25 -10.06 6.25 -3.99
C ARG A 25 -9.34 7.57 -4.20
N LEU A 26 -8.63 8.07 -3.19
CA LEU A 26 -7.84 9.30 -3.30
C LEU A 26 -6.65 9.11 -4.24
N GLU A 27 -5.97 7.97 -4.16
CA GLU A 27 -4.82 7.62 -5.00
C GLU A 27 -5.21 7.26 -6.43
N ALA A 28 -6.33 6.57 -6.61
CA ALA A 28 -6.85 6.22 -7.93
C ALA A 28 -7.49 7.41 -8.67
N ALA A 29 -7.72 8.55 -8.00
CA ALA A 29 -8.34 9.71 -8.61
C ALA A 29 -7.39 10.39 -9.61
N PRO A 30 -7.72 10.43 -10.91
CA PRO A 30 -6.86 11.06 -11.90
C PRO A 30 -6.92 12.60 -11.80
N GLY A 31 -5.75 13.24 -11.72
CA GLY A 31 -5.54 14.66 -11.98
C GLY A 31 -6.60 15.63 -11.39
N LYS A 32 -7.44 16.22 -12.26
CA LYS A 32 -8.45 17.24 -11.87
C LYS A 32 -9.47 16.77 -10.82
N GLN A 33 -9.64 15.47 -10.60
CA GLN A 33 -10.53 14.91 -9.58
C GLN A 33 -9.82 14.75 -8.24
N ALA A 34 -8.50 14.53 -8.24
CA ALA A 34 -7.67 14.65 -7.03
C ALA A 34 -7.67 16.09 -6.49
N ALA A 35 -7.90 17.10 -7.35
CA ALA A 35 -8.08 18.50 -6.93
C ALA A 35 -9.31 18.72 -6.02
N GLY A 36 -10.23 17.76 -5.92
CA GLY A 36 -11.35 17.79 -4.98
C GLY A 36 -10.96 17.47 -3.54
N ALA A 37 -9.83 16.79 -3.31
CA ALA A 37 -9.28 16.55 -1.99
C ALA A 37 -8.11 17.51 -1.74
N SER A 38 -8.18 18.28 -0.66
CA SER A 38 -7.03 19.13 -0.30
C SER A 38 -5.84 18.26 0.12
N ALA A 39 -4.62 18.77 -0.04
CA ALA A 39 -3.42 18.08 0.43
C ALA A 39 -3.46 17.79 1.95
N GLU A 40 -4.25 18.54 2.72
CA GLU A 40 -4.48 18.30 4.14
C GLU A 40 -5.41 17.10 4.38
N GLN A 41 -6.47 16.95 3.57
CA GLN A 41 -7.35 15.79 3.63
C GLN A 41 -6.60 14.51 3.31
N TYR A 42 -5.81 14.52 2.23
CA TYR A 42 -4.95 13.38 1.90
C TYR A 42 -4.02 13.03 3.06
N ARG A 43 -3.28 14.01 3.60
CA ARG A 43 -2.38 13.79 4.75
C ARG A 43 -3.12 13.24 5.97
N SER A 44 -4.34 13.72 6.25
CA SER A 44 -5.16 13.22 7.35
C SER A 44 -5.55 11.76 7.17
N VAL A 45 -5.99 11.38 5.97
CA VAL A 45 -6.35 9.99 5.62
C VAL A 45 -5.12 9.08 5.72
N ALA A 46 -4.02 9.46 5.07
CA ALA A 46 -2.78 8.68 5.09
C ALA A 46 -2.27 8.47 6.52
N ARG A 47 -2.24 9.53 7.34
CA ARG A 47 -1.85 9.43 8.76
C ARG A 47 -2.76 8.47 9.52
N ARG A 48 -4.08 8.57 9.34
CA ARG A 48 -5.03 7.70 10.04
C ARG A 48 -4.91 6.24 9.61
N VAL A 49 -4.66 5.98 8.33
CA VAL A 49 -4.37 4.63 7.83
C VAL A 49 -3.10 4.10 8.49
N SER A 50 -2.02 4.89 8.55
CA SER A 50 -0.78 4.50 9.21
C SER A 50 -0.96 4.14 10.68
N GLU A 51 -1.67 4.99 11.45
CA GLU A 51 -1.98 4.72 12.87
C GLU A 51 -2.73 3.39 13.06
N LEU A 52 -3.69 3.08 12.18
CA LEU A 52 -4.43 1.83 12.22
C LEU A 52 -3.58 0.62 11.81
N LEU A 53 -2.66 0.78 10.85
CA LEU A 53 -1.74 -0.27 10.41
C LEU A 53 -0.67 -0.59 11.45
N GLU A 54 -0.26 0.37 12.27
CA GLU A 54 0.67 0.15 13.39
C GLU A 54 0.01 -0.68 14.49
N GLN A 55 -1.29 -0.50 14.72
CA GLN A 55 -2.07 -1.21 15.74
C GLN A 55 -2.62 -2.57 15.24
N ALA A 56 -2.61 -2.80 13.93
CA ALA A 56 -3.15 -4.00 13.33
C ALA A 56 -2.29 -5.24 13.65
N VAL A 57 -2.97 -6.35 13.96
CA VAL A 57 -2.32 -7.65 14.14
C VAL A 57 -1.93 -8.21 12.77
N PRO A 58 -0.66 -8.61 12.55
CA PRO A 58 -0.19 -9.16 11.29
C PRO A 58 -0.65 -10.61 11.12
N ASP A 59 -1.91 -10.78 10.70
CA ASP A 59 -2.55 -12.07 10.46
C ASP A 59 -3.04 -12.22 9.01
N ALA A 60 -3.58 -13.40 8.69
CA ALA A 60 -4.04 -13.73 7.33
C ALA A 60 -5.20 -12.83 6.86
N GLU A 61 -6.02 -12.29 7.78
CA GLU A 61 -7.12 -11.40 7.44
C GLU A 61 -6.61 -10.01 7.09
N LEU A 62 -5.60 -9.51 7.82
CA LEU A 62 -4.90 -8.29 7.44
C LEU A 62 -4.22 -8.46 6.07
N GLN A 63 -3.54 -9.58 5.84
CA GLN A 63 -2.90 -9.84 4.56
C GLN A 63 -3.90 -9.86 3.41
N ARG A 64 -5.08 -10.47 3.60
CA ARG A 64 -6.16 -10.45 2.60
C ARG A 64 -6.61 -9.02 2.29
N LEU A 65 -6.77 -8.18 3.32
CA LEU A 65 -7.12 -6.76 3.13
C LEU A 65 -6.06 -6.03 2.28
N LEU A 66 -4.78 -6.20 2.61
CA LEU A 66 -3.69 -5.54 1.91
C LEU A 66 -3.58 -6.00 0.45
N GLN A 67 -3.88 -7.27 0.14
CA GLN A 67 -3.95 -7.75 -1.25
C GLN A 67 -5.04 -7.07 -2.08
N MET A 68 -6.12 -6.60 -1.44
CA MET A 68 -7.23 -5.91 -2.10
C MET A 68 -7.03 -4.38 -2.15
N ALA A 69 -6.08 -3.84 -1.41
CA ALA A 69 -5.85 -2.40 -1.22
C ALA A 69 -4.37 -2.06 -1.45
N PRO A 70 -3.92 -1.94 -2.72
CA PRO A 70 -2.51 -1.82 -3.06
C PRO A 70 -1.81 -0.57 -2.51
N HIS A 71 -2.48 0.58 -2.44
CA HIS A 71 -1.85 1.80 -1.87
C HIS A 71 -1.71 1.69 -0.35
N THR A 72 -2.69 1.04 0.30
CA THR A 72 -2.63 0.70 1.72
C THR A 72 -1.52 -0.33 2.02
N ALA A 73 -1.33 -1.32 1.14
CA ALA A 73 -0.22 -2.27 1.22
C ALA A 73 1.14 -1.57 1.13
N ALA A 74 1.30 -0.63 0.20
CA ALA A 74 2.52 0.16 0.08
C ALA A 74 2.81 0.97 1.36
N LEU A 75 1.80 1.58 2.00
CA LEU A 75 1.97 2.25 3.29
C LEU A 75 2.37 1.27 4.40
N TYR A 76 1.74 0.09 4.47
CA TYR A 76 2.08 -0.94 5.46
C TYR A 76 3.54 -1.40 5.33
N GLU A 77 4.01 -1.58 4.09
CA GLU A 77 5.41 -1.93 3.81
C GLU A 77 6.37 -0.80 4.20
N ASN A 78 6.07 0.45 3.81
CA ASN A 78 6.90 1.60 4.14
C ASN A 78 7.09 1.78 5.65
N LEU A 79 6.03 1.58 6.44
CA LEU A 79 6.09 1.63 7.91
C LEU A 79 7.01 0.56 8.52
N ARG A 80 7.14 -0.60 7.84
CA ARG A 80 7.91 -1.75 8.32
C ARG A 80 9.22 -1.96 7.56
N TYR A 81 9.57 -1.04 6.67
CA TYR A 81 10.73 -1.16 5.78
C TYR A 81 12.02 -1.41 6.56
N GLY A 82 12.23 -0.68 7.66
CA GLY A 82 13.42 -0.84 8.51
C GLY A 82 13.50 -2.18 9.27
N LEU A 83 12.40 -2.92 9.39
CA LEU A 83 12.34 -4.20 10.11
C LEU A 83 12.42 -5.40 9.16
N ALA A 84 11.76 -5.32 8.00
CA ALA A 84 11.58 -6.47 7.13
C ALA A 84 11.82 -6.18 5.63
N GLY A 85 12.07 -4.93 5.24
CA GLY A 85 12.09 -4.55 3.83
C GLY A 85 10.70 -4.65 3.18
N LEU A 86 10.65 -4.77 1.84
CA LEU A 86 9.41 -4.82 1.05
C LEU A 86 8.89 -6.26 0.91
N CYS A 87 8.30 -6.80 1.99
CA CYS A 87 7.88 -8.21 2.06
C CYS A 87 6.57 -8.56 1.34
N LEU A 88 5.77 -7.57 0.90
CA LEU A 88 4.48 -7.82 0.22
C LEU A 88 4.60 -7.72 -1.31
N GLN A 89 5.69 -7.17 -1.84
CA GLN A 89 5.96 -7.16 -3.28
C GLN A 89 6.64 -8.47 -3.75
N PRO A 90 6.37 -8.94 -4.99
CA PRO A 90 7.09 -10.07 -5.56
C PRO A 90 8.58 -9.74 -5.65
N LEU A 91 9.41 -10.57 -5.01
CA LEU A 91 10.87 -10.39 -4.97
C LEU A 91 11.46 -10.23 -6.37
N ASP A 92 10.95 -10.98 -7.35
CA ASP A 92 11.44 -10.93 -8.73
C ASP A 92 11.20 -9.57 -9.41
N SER A 93 10.04 -8.95 -9.20
CA SER A 93 9.78 -7.62 -9.77
C SER A 93 10.62 -6.55 -9.08
N ALA A 94 10.79 -6.66 -7.76
CA ALA A 94 11.63 -5.74 -7.00
C ALA A 94 13.10 -5.83 -7.42
N LEU A 95 13.64 -7.05 -7.56
CA LEU A 95 15.01 -7.29 -8.01
C LEU A 95 15.24 -6.76 -9.43
N LYS A 96 14.29 -7.00 -10.35
CA LYS A 96 14.38 -6.48 -11.72
C LYS A 96 14.39 -4.95 -11.75
N ALA A 97 13.55 -4.31 -10.94
CA ALA A 97 13.53 -2.85 -10.82
C ALA A 97 14.86 -2.30 -10.28
N GLU A 98 15.42 -2.92 -9.23
CA GLU A 98 16.72 -2.56 -8.65
C GLU A 98 17.86 -2.68 -9.67
N MET A 99 17.91 -3.79 -10.42
CA MET A 99 18.90 -4.01 -11.48
C MET A 99 18.77 -2.96 -12.59
N ALA A 100 17.54 -2.63 -13.00
CA ALA A 100 17.29 -1.62 -14.03
C ALA A 100 17.70 -0.21 -13.58
N ALA A 101 17.36 0.16 -12.34
CA ALA A 101 17.75 1.43 -11.74
C ALA A 101 19.27 1.56 -11.62
N SER A 102 19.93 0.53 -11.08
CA SER A 102 21.40 0.47 -10.97
C SER A 102 22.09 0.62 -12.32
N ALA A 103 21.60 -0.07 -13.35
CA ALA A 103 22.14 0.04 -14.70
C ALA A 103 21.94 1.44 -15.30
N ALA A 104 20.79 2.08 -15.05
CA ALA A 104 20.53 3.45 -15.51
C ALA A 104 21.46 4.47 -14.83
N ILE A 105 21.68 4.35 -13.53
CA ILE A 105 22.60 5.20 -12.77
C ILE A 105 24.04 5.02 -13.28
N ALA A 106 24.47 3.78 -13.53
CA ALA A 106 25.80 3.50 -14.07
C ALA A 106 26.00 4.16 -15.46
N ARG A 107 25.01 4.06 -16.35
CA ARG A 107 25.06 4.74 -17.66
C ARG A 107 25.13 6.26 -17.53
N ALA A 108 24.32 6.85 -16.65
CA ALA A 108 24.31 8.29 -16.42
C ALA A 108 25.66 8.79 -15.85
N ARG A 109 26.31 7.98 -14.99
CA ARG A 109 27.66 8.26 -14.48
C ARG A 109 28.73 8.16 -15.56
N ALA A 110 28.61 7.21 -16.49
CA ALA A 110 29.57 7.00 -17.57
C ALA A 110 29.42 8.00 -18.73
N ALA A 111 28.27 8.67 -18.84
CA ALA A 111 28.01 9.72 -19.83
C ALA A 111 28.44 11.13 -19.37
N ARG A 112 29.05 11.23 -18.18
CA ARG A 112 29.71 12.44 -17.65
C ARG A 112 31.20 12.37 -17.89
#